data_AF-W4KP80-F1
#
_entry.id   AF-W4KP80-F1
#
_cell.length_a   1.000
_cell.length_b   1.000
_cell.length_c   1.000
_cell.angle_alpha   90.00
_cell.angle_beta   90.00
_cell.angle_gamma   90.00
#
_symmetry.space_group_name_H-M   'P 1'
#
loop_
_entity.id
_entity.type
_entity.pdbx_description
1 polymer ?
#
loop_
_entity_poly.entity_id
_entity_poly.type
_entity_poly.pdbx_seq_one_letter_code
_entity_poly.pdbx_strand_id
1 'polypeptide(L)'
;MKAQLQASKPPETPGPPIASELIELPEPNSEYSDSEDENRPRNFDPPDWAQSPELRQALESQRTMNPDDIFGAIRPLRMEDMFRTRQSRFRARTSSANWSGMDGLTEEEEGEYARRMGFR
;
A
#
# COMPACT_ATOMS: atom_id res chain seq x y z
N MET A 1 -2.94 1.26 61.94
CA MET A 1 -2.29 0.48 60.87
C MET A 1 -3.37 0.07 59.86
N LYS A 2 -3.63 0.87 58.81
CA LYS A 2 -4.60 0.51 57.76
C LYS A 2 -3.82 -0.08 56.58
N ALA A 3 -4.06 -1.35 56.29
CA ALA A 3 -3.49 -2.04 55.14
C ALA A 3 -4.22 -1.61 53.86
N GLN A 4 -3.47 -1.17 52.86
CA GLN A 4 -3.99 -0.81 51.54
C GLN A 4 -3.66 -1.96 50.58
N LEU A 5 -4.69 -2.73 50.21
CA LEU A 5 -4.60 -3.78 49.19
C LEU A 5 -4.55 -3.12 47.80
N GLN A 6 -3.43 -3.29 47.09
CA GLN A 6 -3.33 -2.95 45.67
C GLN A 6 -3.94 -4.10 44.86
N ALA A 7 -4.99 -3.79 44.09
CA ALA A 7 -5.61 -4.74 43.16
C ALA A 7 -4.77 -4.80 41.87
N SER A 8 -4.26 -5.98 41.55
CA SER A 8 -3.55 -6.30 40.31
C SER A 8 -4.54 -6.45 39.15
N LYS A 9 -4.27 -5.74 38.03
CA LYS A 9 -5.04 -5.85 36.78
C LYS A 9 -4.84 -7.26 36.18
N PRO A 10 -5.90 -8.00 35.83
CA PRO A 10 -5.76 -9.34 35.25
C PRO A 10 -5.20 -9.30 33.81
N PRO A 11 -4.52 -10.37 33.36
CA PRO A 11 -3.95 -10.46 32.02
C PRO A 11 -5.06 -10.56 30.95
N GLU A 12 -4.95 -9.76 29.89
CA GLU A 12 -5.84 -9.81 28.73
C GLU A 12 -5.67 -11.15 28.00
N THR A 13 -6.66 -12.03 28.12
CA THR A 13 -6.87 -13.19 27.26
C THR A 13 -7.16 -12.72 25.82
N PRO A 14 -6.52 -13.30 24.79
CA PRO A 14 -6.87 -13.00 23.41
C PRO A 14 -8.27 -13.54 23.12
N GLY A 15 -9.19 -12.65 22.76
CA GLY A 15 -10.56 -12.99 22.39
C GLY A 15 -10.65 -13.79 21.07
N PRO A 16 -11.83 -14.33 20.75
CA PRO A 16 -12.06 -15.10 19.53
C PRO A 16 -11.77 -14.27 18.27
N PRO A 17 -11.42 -14.92 17.13
CA PRO A 17 -11.14 -14.23 15.88
C PRO A 17 -12.40 -13.47 15.42
N ILE A 18 -12.33 -12.14 15.48
CA ILE A 18 -13.41 -11.25 15.04
C ILE A 18 -13.54 -11.37 13.52
N ALA A 19 -14.74 -11.68 13.03
CA ALA A 19 -15.04 -11.72 11.60
C ALA A 19 -14.76 -10.35 10.97
N SER A 20 -14.12 -10.34 9.78
CA SER A 20 -13.57 -9.13 9.16
C SER A 20 -14.60 -8.03 8.89
N GLU A 21 -15.88 -8.36 8.76
CA GLU A 21 -16.97 -7.41 8.53
C GLU A 21 -17.32 -6.57 9.77
N LEU A 22 -16.83 -6.97 10.95
CA LEU A 22 -17.12 -6.30 12.22
C LEU A 22 -15.93 -5.48 12.75
N ILE A 23 -14.87 -5.33 11.94
CA ILE A 23 -13.71 -4.52 12.31
C ILE A 23 -14.01 -3.07 11.91
N GLU A 24 -14.47 -2.28 12.88
CA GLU A 24 -14.49 -0.82 12.75
C GLU A 24 -13.04 -0.33 12.64
N LEU A 25 -12.63 -0.02 11.40
CA LEU A 25 -11.40 0.69 11.17
C LEU A 25 -11.59 2.12 11.67
N PRO A 26 -10.63 2.70 12.40
CA PRO A 26 -10.68 4.13 12.68
C PRO A 26 -10.77 4.87 11.35
N GLU A 27 -11.53 5.96 11.32
CA GLU A 27 -11.51 6.91 10.21
C GLU A 27 -10.03 7.21 9.88
N PRO A 28 -9.62 7.07 8.60
CA PRO A 28 -8.27 7.44 8.21
C PRO A 28 -8.03 8.87 8.66
N ASN A 29 -6.84 9.17 9.19
CA ASN A 29 -6.57 10.52 9.63
C ASN A 29 -6.53 11.44 8.40
N SER A 30 -7.65 12.13 8.15
CA SER A 30 -7.83 13.06 7.05
C SER A 30 -7.04 14.36 7.22
N GLU A 31 -6.18 14.46 8.24
CA GLU A 31 -5.24 15.57 8.46
C GLU A 31 -4.24 15.77 7.30
N TYR A 32 -4.09 14.80 6.39
CA TYR A 32 -3.33 14.98 5.15
C TYR A 32 -4.12 15.62 4.01
N SER A 33 -5.42 15.90 4.20
CA SER A 33 -6.23 16.74 3.32
C SER A 33 -6.39 18.14 3.92
N ASP A 34 -5.39 18.63 4.66
CA ASP A 34 -5.32 20.03 5.04
C ASP A 34 -4.70 20.83 3.89
N SER A 35 -5.50 21.68 3.27
CA SER A 35 -5.10 22.68 2.27
C SER A 35 -3.99 23.64 2.77
N GLU A 36 -3.62 23.59 4.05
CA GLU A 36 -2.49 24.33 4.61
C GLU A 36 -1.11 23.87 4.07
N ASP A 37 -0.96 22.65 3.50
CA ASP A 37 0.32 22.23 2.89
C ASP A 37 0.64 22.97 1.57
N GLU A 38 -0.34 23.68 0.98
CA GLU A 38 -0.08 24.56 -0.18
C GLU A 38 0.79 25.78 0.20
N ASN A 39 0.82 26.18 1.48
CA ASN A 39 1.63 27.29 1.98
C ASN A 39 2.99 26.85 2.55
N ARG A 40 3.31 25.55 2.54
CA ARG A 40 4.63 25.10 2.98
C ARG A 40 5.70 25.63 2.01
N PRO A 41 6.80 26.21 2.50
CA PRO A 41 7.88 26.62 1.62
C PRO A 41 8.33 25.41 0.79
N ARG A 42 8.26 25.53 -0.54
CA ARG A 42 8.80 24.54 -1.46
C ARG A 42 10.31 24.45 -1.22
N ASN A 43 10.72 23.50 -0.40
CA ASN A 43 12.13 23.23 -0.10
C ASN A 43 12.77 22.33 -1.17
N PHE A 44 12.02 21.99 -2.23
CA PHE A 44 12.47 21.14 -3.31
C PHE A 44 12.29 21.88 -4.63
N ASP A 45 13.41 22.23 -5.25
CA ASP A 45 13.45 22.70 -6.63
C ASP A 45 13.54 21.46 -7.53
N PRO A 46 12.48 21.15 -8.31
CA PRO A 46 12.51 19.97 -9.16
C PRO A 46 13.58 20.15 -10.25
N PRO A 47 14.36 19.10 -10.55
CA PRO A 47 15.36 19.14 -11.61
C PRO A 47 14.70 19.33 -12.98
N ASP A 48 15.46 19.79 -13.98
CA ASP A 48 14.93 20.13 -15.31
C ASP A 48 14.16 18.96 -15.98
N TRP A 49 14.61 17.71 -15.80
CA TRP A 49 13.91 16.54 -16.35
C TRP A 49 12.51 16.31 -15.75
N ALA A 50 12.25 16.86 -14.57
CA ALA A 50 10.95 16.83 -13.88
C ALA A 50 10.11 18.08 -14.15
N GLN A 51 10.57 18.99 -15.03
CA GLN A 51 9.87 20.20 -15.44
C GLN A 51 9.51 20.15 -16.93
N SER A 52 8.53 20.96 -17.35
CA SER A 52 8.22 21.12 -18.78
C SER A 52 9.22 22.09 -19.42
N PRO A 53 9.70 21.86 -20.65
CA PRO A 53 9.23 20.89 -21.65
C PRO A 53 9.82 19.47 -21.59
N GLU A 54 10.92 19.26 -20.87
CA GLU A 54 11.70 18.01 -20.87
C GLU A 54 10.88 16.83 -20.35
N LEU A 55 10.12 17.02 -19.28
CA LEU A 55 9.21 16.01 -18.73
C LEU A 55 8.20 15.53 -19.78
N ARG A 56 7.62 16.44 -20.56
CA ARG A 56 6.64 16.08 -21.59
C ARG A 56 7.28 15.22 -22.69
N GLN A 57 8.48 15.58 -23.12
CA GLN A 57 9.23 14.81 -24.11
C GLN A 57 9.58 13.41 -23.57
N ALA A 58 10.00 13.33 -22.30
CA ALA A 58 10.28 12.06 -21.64
C ALA A 58 9.03 11.17 -21.58
N LEU A 59 7.89 11.70 -21.14
CA LEU A 59 6.62 10.97 -21.07
C LEU A 59 6.15 10.49 -22.46
N GLU A 60 6.29 11.33 -23.49
CA GLU A 60 5.96 10.95 -24.87
C GLU A 60 6.82 9.78 -25.36
N SER A 61 8.11 9.75 -24.99
CA SER A 61 9.01 8.65 -25.33
C SER A 61 8.72 7.37 -24.55
N GLN A 62 8.28 7.48 -23.29
CA GLN A 62 8.03 6.36 -22.38
C GLN A 62 6.67 5.70 -22.58
N ARG A 63 5.69 6.38 -23.19
CA ARG A 63 4.29 5.91 -23.30
C ARG A 63 4.11 4.52 -23.92
N THR A 64 5.02 4.09 -24.81
CA THR A 64 4.96 2.80 -25.51
C THR A 64 5.93 1.77 -24.94
N MET A 65 6.66 2.09 -23.87
CA MET A 65 7.57 1.13 -23.25
C MET A 65 6.79 0.21 -22.33
N ASN A 66 7.02 -1.10 -22.48
CA ASN A 66 6.42 -2.08 -21.60
C ASN A 66 7.09 -2.03 -20.21
N PRO A 67 6.34 -1.73 -19.13
CA PRO A 67 6.92 -1.74 -17.78
C PRO A 67 7.35 -3.15 -17.34
N ASP A 68 6.70 -4.20 -17.82
CA ASP A 68 7.01 -5.58 -17.43
C ASP A 68 8.39 -6.02 -17.94
N ASP A 69 8.84 -5.50 -19.09
CA ASP A 69 10.18 -5.78 -19.61
C ASP A 69 11.29 -5.07 -18.81
N ILE A 70 10.95 -3.99 -18.10
CA ILE A 70 11.90 -3.18 -17.31
C ILE A 70 11.94 -3.67 -15.85
N PHE A 71 10.76 -3.88 -15.24
CA PHE A 71 10.62 -4.16 -13.81
C PHE A 71 10.32 -5.63 -13.52
N GLY A 72 9.80 -6.37 -14.49
CA GLY A 72 9.30 -7.72 -14.31
C GLY A 72 7.99 -7.79 -13.53
N ALA A 73 7.48 -9.01 -13.40
CA ALA A 73 6.26 -9.27 -12.63
C ALA A 73 6.42 -8.90 -11.15
N ILE A 74 5.40 -8.23 -10.60
CA ILE A 74 5.36 -7.86 -9.18
C ILE A 74 5.28 -9.13 -8.34
N ARG A 75 6.34 -9.39 -7.56
CA ARG A 75 6.40 -10.56 -6.68
C ARG A 75 5.50 -10.37 -5.45
N PRO A 76 4.92 -11.45 -4.91
CA PRO A 76 4.18 -11.40 -3.65
C PRO A 76 5.04 -10.80 -2.54
N LEU A 77 4.47 -9.84 -1.81
CA LEU A 77 5.14 -9.20 -0.69
C LEU A 77 5.22 -10.15 0.51
N ARG A 78 6.45 -10.39 1.00
CA ARG A 78 6.70 -11.13 2.25
C ARG A 78 7.04 -10.15 3.35
N MET A 79 6.18 -10.08 4.37
CA MET A 79 6.34 -9.13 5.47
C MET A 79 7.56 -9.47 6.35
N GLU A 80 7.93 -10.75 6.36
CA GLU A 80 9.08 -11.29 7.08
C GLU A 80 10.42 -10.78 6.54
N ASP A 81 10.48 -10.51 5.23
CA ASP A 81 11.68 -10.01 4.57
C ASP A 81 11.83 -8.48 4.78
N MET A 82 10.72 -7.76 4.93
CA MET A 82 10.70 -6.30 5.08
C MET A 82 10.92 -5.84 6.52
N PHE A 83 10.33 -6.54 7.50
CA PHE A 83 10.40 -6.15 8.89
C PHE A 83 11.16 -7.18 9.71
N ARG A 84 12.26 -6.75 10.36
CA ARG A 84 13.01 -7.57 11.34
C ARG A 84 12.24 -7.82 12.66
N THR A 85 10.95 -7.49 12.72
CA THR A 85 10.13 -7.57 13.94
C THR A 85 9.46 -8.93 14.09
N ARG A 86 9.01 -9.26 15.31
CA ARG A 86 8.36 -10.56 15.58
C ARG A 86 7.02 -10.65 14.86
N GLN A 87 6.78 -11.80 14.21
CA GLN A 87 5.57 -12.20 13.46
C GLN A 87 4.24 -11.90 14.15
N SER A 88 4.23 -11.79 15.48
CA SER A 88 3.04 -11.56 16.30
C SER A 88 2.30 -10.23 16.02
N ARG A 89 2.92 -9.26 15.34
CA ARG A 89 2.27 -7.99 14.96
C ARG A 89 1.63 -8.02 13.58
N PHE A 90 1.86 -9.06 12.79
CA PHE A 90 1.15 -9.23 11.53
C PHE A 90 -0.25 -9.77 11.83
N ARG A 91 -1.27 -9.00 11.47
CA ARG A 91 -2.65 -9.47 11.56
C ARG A 91 -2.83 -10.62 10.58
N ALA A 92 -3.57 -11.64 10.99
CA ALA A 92 -3.92 -12.74 10.11
C ALA A 92 -4.61 -12.20 8.84
N ARG A 93 -4.30 -12.78 7.68
CA ARG A 93 -4.87 -12.38 6.38
C ARG A 93 -6.39 -12.39 6.47
N THR A 94 -7.02 -11.24 6.26
CA THR A 94 -8.48 -11.09 6.19
C THR A 94 -8.95 -11.24 4.74
N SER A 95 -10.27 -11.24 4.50
CA SER A 95 -10.87 -11.44 3.17
C SER A 95 -10.40 -10.43 2.12
N SER A 96 -9.96 -9.23 2.51
CA SER A 96 -9.38 -8.21 1.61
C SER A 96 -8.04 -8.62 0.99
N ALA A 97 -7.39 -9.67 1.51
CA ALA A 97 -6.17 -10.24 0.95
C ALA A 97 -6.42 -11.48 0.08
N ASN A 98 -7.69 -11.77 -0.25
CA ASN A 98 -8.08 -12.88 -1.10
C ASN A 98 -8.56 -12.39 -2.48
N TRP A 99 -7.61 -12.16 -3.37
CA TRP A 99 -7.85 -11.84 -4.79
C TRP A 99 -7.84 -13.07 -5.69
N SER A 100 -7.86 -14.29 -5.13
CA SER A 100 -7.83 -15.55 -5.91
C SER A 100 -9.18 -15.93 -6.53
N GLY A 101 -10.08 -14.95 -6.73
CA GLY A 101 -11.36 -15.17 -7.38
C GLY A 101 -11.19 -15.43 -8.88
N MET A 102 -12.29 -15.74 -9.56
CA MET A 102 -12.33 -15.87 -11.03
C MET A 102 -12.09 -14.56 -11.79
N ASP A 103 -11.85 -13.45 -11.08
CA ASP A 103 -11.62 -12.10 -11.61
C ASP A 103 -10.12 -11.79 -11.81
N GLY A 104 -9.29 -12.82 -11.93
CA GLY A 104 -7.88 -12.66 -12.28
C GLY A 104 -7.73 -12.34 -13.76
N LEU A 105 -6.77 -11.48 -14.12
CA LEU A 105 -6.43 -11.25 -15.52
C LEU A 105 -6.03 -12.57 -16.19
N THR A 106 -6.58 -12.80 -17.37
CA THR A 106 -6.20 -13.89 -18.27
C THR A 106 -5.06 -13.45 -19.18
N GLU A 107 -4.28 -14.40 -19.70
CA GLU A 107 -3.20 -14.13 -20.68
C GLU A 107 -3.73 -13.42 -21.93
N GLU A 108 -4.99 -13.68 -22.30
CA GLU A 108 -5.66 -13.01 -23.43
C GLU A 108 -5.88 -11.52 -23.14
N GLU A 109 -6.39 -11.18 -21.95
CA GLU A 109 -6.60 -9.80 -21.51
C GLU A 109 -5.29 -9.03 -21.37
N GLU A 110 -4.24 -9.67 -20.84
CA GLU A 110 -2.90 -9.09 -20.77
C GLU A 110 -2.35 -8.77 -22.17
N GLY A 111 -2.51 -9.70 -23.12
CA GLY A 111 -2.09 -9.51 -24.51
C GLY A 111 -2.89 -8.42 -25.24
N GLU A 112 -4.20 -8.34 -25.01
CA GLU A 112 -5.04 -7.26 -25.54
C GLU A 112 -4.66 -5.90 -24.95
N TYR A 113 -4.40 -5.85 -23.65
CA TYR A 113 -3.94 -4.66 -22.97
C TYR A 113 -2.60 -4.16 -23.54
N ALA A 114 -1.61 -5.05 -23.69
CA ALA A 114 -0.32 -4.71 -24.27
C ALA A 114 -0.44 -4.15 -25.69
N ARG A 115 -1.29 -4.77 -26.53
CA ARG A 115 -1.59 -4.26 -27.88
C ARG A 115 -2.25 -2.89 -27.84
N ARG A 116 -3.22 -2.68 -26.96
CA ARG A 116 -3.92 -1.39 -26.81
C ARG A 116 -2.98 -0.28 -26.37
N MET A 117 -2.03 -0.59 -25.50
CA MET A 117 -1.03 0.37 -25.01
C MET A 117 0.11 0.60 -26.02
N GLY A 118 0.21 -0.21 -27.06
CA GLY A 118 1.29 -0.11 -28.05
C GLY A 118 2.66 -0.46 -27.47
N PHE A 119 2.67 -1.34 -26.46
CA PHE A 119 3.89 -1.85 -25.85
C PHE A 119 4.72 -2.63 -26.89
N ARG A 120 6.03 -2.43 -26.85
CA ARG A 120 7.02 -2.91 -27.82
C ARG A 120 8.32 -3.30 -27.15
#